data_AF-X1T5D5-F1
#
_entry.id   AF-X1T5D5-F1
#
_cell.length_a   1.000
_cell.length_b   1.000
_cell.length_c   1.000
_cell.angle_alpha   90.00
_cell.angle_beta   90.00
_cell.angle_gamma   90.00
#
_symmetry.space_group_name_H-M   'P 1'
#
loop_
_entity.id
_entity.type
_entity.pdbx_description
1 polymer ?
#
loop_
_entity_poly.entity_id
_entity_poly.type
_entity_poly.pdbx_seq_one_letter_code
_entity_poly.pdbx_strand_id
1 'polypeptide(L)'
;MSFKDIVGQERAIKILEKTIKENKVSSSYIFVGNEGTGKKLTAMEFVKAVNCLNLNKDLEACENCQSCNEINKDYCPDLKIVEATKNSIKIEQIREIRKEIELKPF
;
A
#
# COMPACT_ATOMS: atom_id res chain seq x y z
N MET A 1 -5.34 10.88 -4.39
CA MET A 1 -5.66 9.91 -5.46
C MET A 1 -6.53 8.84 -4.80
N SER A 2 -7.51 8.30 -5.50
CA SER A 2 -8.42 7.26 -4.98
C SER A 2 -8.35 6.00 -5.85
N PHE A 3 -8.86 4.86 -5.35
CA PHE A 3 -9.11 3.68 -6.16
C PHE A 3 -9.92 3.98 -7.43
N LYS A 4 -10.80 4.98 -7.39
CA LYS A 4 -11.60 5.43 -8.55
C LYS A 4 -10.75 5.98 -9.70
N ASP A 5 -9.52 6.43 -9.42
CA ASP A 5 -8.60 6.95 -10.44
C ASP A 5 -7.92 5.80 -11.23
N ILE A 6 -8.07 4.55 -10.78
CA ILE A 6 -7.43 3.37 -11.39
C ILE A 6 -8.39 2.76 -12.42
N VAL A 7 -8.17 3.11 -13.69
CA VAL A 7 -9.02 2.68 -14.79
C VAL A 7 -8.76 1.22 -15.17
N GLY A 8 -9.83 0.44 -15.37
CA GLY A 8 -9.78 -0.91 -15.94
C GLY A 8 -9.41 -2.03 -14.96
N GLN A 9 -9.26 -1.75 -13.67
CA GLN A 9 -8.90 -2.74 -12.64
C GLN A 9 -10.03 -3.02 -11.63
N GLU A 10 -11.29 -2.88 -12.05
CA GLU A 10 -12.48 -2.97 -11.17
C GLU A 10 -12.53 -4.26 -10.35
N ARG A 11 -12.18 -5.40 -10.95
CA ARG A 11 -12.21 -6.70 -10.26
C ARG A 11 -11.19 -6.76 -9.13
N ALA A 12 -9.97 -6.25 -9.36
CA ALA A 12 -8.93 -6.23 -8.35
C ALA A 12 -9.29 -5.27 -7.21
N ILE A 13 -9.78 -4.08 -7.55
CA ILE A 13 -10.22 -3.06 -6.59
C ILE A 13 -11.35 -3.60 -5.70
N LYS A 14 -12.38 -4.23 -6.29
CA LYS A 14 -13.49 -4.84 -5.53
C LYS A 14 -13.02 -5.90 -4.52
N ILE A 15 -11.98 -6.67 -4.85
CA ILE A 15 -11.42 -7.66 -3.92
C ILE A 15 -10.75 -6.95 -2.75
N LEU A 16 -9.93 -5.92 -3.03
CA LEU A 16 -9.25 -5.15 -2.00
C LEU A 16 -10.25 -4.42 -1.08
N GLU A 17 -11.23 -3.73 -1.64
CA GLU A 17 -12.32 -3.09 -0.90
C GLU A 17 -13.05 -4.09 0.02
N LYS A 18 -13.37 -5.28 -0.50
CA LYS A 18 -14.01 -6.33 0.29
C LYS A 18 -13.14 -6.77 1.47
N THR A 19 -11.83 -6.92 1.29
CA THR A 19 -10.92 -7.30 2.39
C THR A 19 -10.83 -6.24 3.47
N ILE A 20 -10.84 -4.95 3.10
CA ILE A 20 -10.86 -3.83 4.05
C ILE A 20 -12.19 -3.83 4.82
N LYS A 21 -13.31 -3.95 4.10
CA LYS A 21 -14.65 -3.95 4.69
C LYS A 21 -14.88 -5.10 5.67
N GLU A 22 -14.38 -6.29 5.35
CA GLU A 22 -14.48 -7.46 6.23
C GLU A 22 -13.43 -7.48 7.34
N ASN A 23 -12.52 -6.51 7.36
CA ASN A 23 -11.34 -6.49 8.24
C ASN A 23 -10.52 -7.80 8.17
N LYS A 24 -10.37 -8.32 6.95
CA LYS A 24 -9.65 -9.57 6.63
C LYS A 24 -8.53 -9.30 5.63
N VAL A 25 -7.67 -8.35 5.97
CA VAL A 25 -6.50 -8.02 5.16
C VAL A 25 -5.48 -9.18 5.26
N SER A 26 -5.14 -9.78 4.12
CA SER A 26 -4.07 -10.79 4.03
C SER A 26 -2.72 -10.20 4.43
N SER A 27 -1.82 -11.04 4.95
CA SER A 27 -0.45 -10.66 5.28
C SER A 27 0.40 -10.26 4.06
N SER A 28 0.03 -10.73 2.86
CA SER A 28 0.78 -10.46 1.63
C SER A 28 -0.12 -10.43 0.40
N TYR A 29 0.30 -9.62 -0.57
CA TYR A 29 -0.33 -9.45 -1.88
C TYR A 29 0.75 -9.39 -2.97
N ILE A 30 0.45 -9.97 -4.13
CA ILE A 30 1.29 -9.88 -5.33
C ILE A 30 0.45 -9.27 -6.45
N PHE A 31 0.88 -8.11 -6.95
CA PHE A 31 0.23 -7.43 -8.08
C PHE A 31 0.91 -7.84 -9.39
N VAL A 32 0.18 -8.52 -10.27
CA VAL A 32 0.68 -9.02 -11.56
C VAL A 32 -0.01 -8.30 -12.71
N GLY A 33 0.74 -7.99 -13.77
CA GLY A 33 0.23 -7.31 -14.96
C GLY A 33 1.36 -6.68 -15.77
N ASN A 34 1.03 -6.11 -16.92
CA ASN A 34 1.98 -5.41 -17.79
C ASN A 34 2.50 -4.11 -17.13
N GLU A 35 3.56 -3.54 -17.69
CA GLU A 35 4.03 -2.21 -17.27
C GLU A 35 2.97 -1.14 -17.59
N GLY A 36 2.86 -0.13 -16.73
CA GLY A 36 1.87 0.95 -16.89
C GLY A 36 0.44 0.64 -16.45
N THR A 37 0.11 -0.59 -16.03
CA THR A 37 -1.27 -0.94 -15.62
C THR A 37 -1.68 -0.48 -14.21
N GLY A 38 -0.91 0.44 -13.60
CA GLY A 38 -1.24 0.99 -12.27
C GLY A 38 -0.96 0.07 -11.08
N LYS A 39 -0.10 -0.96 -11.20
CA LYS A 39 0.20 -1.91 -10.11
C LYS A 39 0.72 -1.21 -8.84
N LYS A 40 1.74 -0.36 -8.97
CA LYS A 40 2.33 0.40 -7.86
C LYS A 40 1.29 1.36 -7.27
N LEU A 41 0.52 2.06 -8.12
CA LEU A 41 -0.55 2.95 -7.69
C LEU A 41 -1.61 2.22 -6.86
N THR A 42 -2.08 1.07 -7.34
CA THR A 42 -3.07 0.24 -6.63
C THR A 42 -2.54 -0.20 -5.26
N ALA A 43 -1.28 -0.63 -5.19
CA ALA A 43 -0.64 -1.03 -3.94
C ALA A 43 -0.55 0.14 -2.94
N MET A 44 -0.12 1.31 -3.41
CA MET A 44 0.00 2.51 -2.57
C MET A 44 -1.37 2.98 -2.05
N GLU A 45 -2.39 2.98 -2.90
CA GLU A 45 -3.74 3.36 -2.50
C GLU A 45 -4.34 2.39 -1.47
N PHE A 46 -4.06 1.09 -1.64
CA PHE A 46 -4.43 0.08 -0.66
C PHE A 46 -3.75 0.27 0.68
N VAL A 47 -2.44 0.55 0.69
CA VAL A 47 -1.69 0.85 1.92
C VAL A 47 -2.27 2.08 2.62
N LYS A 48 -2.61 3.14 1.88
CA LYS A 48 -3.24 4.34 2.46
C LYS A 48 -4.61 4.01 3.06
N ALA A 49 -5.45 3.25 2.36
CA ALA A 49 -6.76 2.88 2.84
C ALA A 49 -6.66 2.02 4.12
N VAL A 50 -5.75 1.05 4.17
CA VAL A 50 -5.56 0.19 5.36
C VAL A 50 -5.09 0.98 6.59
N ASN A 51 -4.23 1.99 6.41
CA ASN A 51 -3.69 2.78 7.52
C ASN A 51 -4.48 4.07 7.82
N CYS A 52 -5.54 4.35 7.05
CA CYS A 52 -6.31 5.58 7.21
C CYS A 52 -7.09 5.60 8.53
N LEU A 53 -6.82 6.60 9.37
CA LEU A 53 -7.55 6.81 10.64
C LEU A 53 -9.03 7.19 10.46
N ASN A 54 -9.39 7.79 9.32
CA ASN A 54 -10.72 8.32 9.06
C ASN A 54 -11.26 7.80 7.71
N LEU A 55 -11.24 6.48 7.51
CA LEU A 55 -11.68 5.87 6.26
C LEU A 55 -13.11 6.29 5.91
N ASN A 56 -13.34 6.71 4.66
CA ASN A 56 -14.66 7.14 4.24
C ASN A 56 -15.61 5.94 4.00
N LYS A 57 -16.91 6.22 3.77
CA LYS A 57 -17.93 5.19 3.52
C LYS A 57 -17.66 4.36 2.25
N ASP A 58 -16.91 4.91 1.31
CA ASP A 58 -16.53 4.30 0.05
C ASP A 58 -15.22 3.48 0.17
N LEU A 59 -14.68 3.31 1.39
CA LEU A 59 -13.42 2.60 1.68
C LEU A 59 -12.18 3.27 1.07
N GLU A 60 -12.26 4.57 0.82
CA GLU A 60 -11.15 5.40 0.33
C GLU A 60 -10.46 6.11 1.51
N ALA A 61 -9.16 6.31 1.35
CA ALA A 61 -8.37 7.10 2.28
C ALA A 61 -8.87 8.55 2.31
N CYS A 62 -8.93 9.17 3.49
CA CYS A 62 -9.44 10.53 3.64
C CYS A 62 -8.50 11.64 3.15
N GLU A 63 -7.24 11.30 2.88
CA GLU A 63 -6.17 12.21 2.43
C GLU A 63 -5.85 13.38 3.38
N ASN A 64 -6.44 13.42 4.59
CA ASN A 64 -6.29 14.53 5.52
C ASN A 64 -5.84 14.14 6.93
N CYS A 65 -5.88 12.85 7.28
CA CYS A 65 -5.40 12.39 8.58
C CYS A 65 -3.87 12.31 8.59
N GLN A 66 -3.30 12.18 9.79
CA GLN A 66 -1.85 12.11 9.98
C GLN A 66 -1.22 11.00 9.14
N SER A 67 -1.76 9.77 9.21
CA SER A 67 -1.24 8.63 8.44
C SER A 67 -1.26 8.88 6.92
N CYS A 68 -2.37 9.35 6.36
CA CYS A 68 -2.43 9.64 4.92
C CYS A 68 -1.43 10.74 4.51
N ASN A 69 -1.29 11.79 5.33
CA ASN A 69 -0.32 12.86 5.07
C ASN A 69 1.13 12.37 5.10
N GLU A 70 1.47 11.51 6.06
CA GLU A 70 2.80 10.92 6.18
C GLU A 70 3.12 9.99 5.01
N ILE A 71 2.16 9.14 4.61
CA ILE A 71 2.31 8.24 3.45
C ILE A 71 2.47 9.06 2.15
N ASN A 72 1.66 10.11 1.96
CA ASN A 72 1.76 10.96 0.76
C ASN A 72 3.09 11.74 0.66
N LYS A 73 3.74 11.98 1.80
CA LYS A 73 5.05 12.66 1.87
C LYS A 73 6.22 11.69 1.89
N ASP A 74 5.97 10.38 1.73
CA ASP A 74 6.97 9.32 1.85
C ASP A 74 7.75 9.38 3.18
N TYR A 75 7.09 9.82 4.27
CA TYR A 75 7.70 10.00 5.60
C TYR A 75 7.07 9.12 6.68
N CYS A 76 6.19 8.19 6.30
CA CYS A 76 5.58 7.27 7.26
C CYS A 76 6.64 6.26 7.76
N PRO A 77 6.93 6.21 9.08
CA PRO A 77 7.99 5.33 9.62
C PRO A 77 7.67 3.84 9.45
N ASP A 78 6.39 3.48 9.45
CA ASP A 78 5.90 2.11 9.31
C ASP A 78 5.70 1.68 7.84
N LEU A 79 6.01 2.55 6.88
CA LEU A 79 5.98 2.23 5.45
C LEU A 79 7.41 2.19 4.88
N LYS A 80 7.81 1.01 4.39
CA LYS A 80 9.11 0.82 3.72
C LYS A 80 8.90 0.41 2.28
N ILE A 81 9.42 1.23 1.37
CA ILE A 81 9.41 0.96 -0.07
C ILE A 81 10.78 0.40 -0.47
N VAL A 82 10.78 -0.79 -1.06
CA VAL A 82 12.00 -1.43 -1.58
C VAL A 82 11.99 -1.34 -3.08
N GLU A 83 13.01 -0.69 -3.62
CA GLU A 83 13.21 -0.60 -5.06
C GLU A 83 14.49 -1.32 -5.47
N ALA A 84 14.47 -1.88 -6.68
CA ALA A 84 15.64 -2.53 -7.25
C ALA A 84 16.73 -1.49 -7.47
N THR A 85 17.95 -1.80 -7.03
CA THR A 85 19.12 -1.00 -7.42
C THR A 85 19.66 -1.56 -8.73
N LYS A 86 19.57 -0.77 -9.81
CA LYS A 86 19.79 -1.23 -11.19
C LYS A 86 18.73 -2.27 -11.58
N ASN A 87 19.07 -3.55 -11.53
CA ASN A 87 18.22 -4.64 -12.04
C ASN A 87 17.90 -5.71 -10.98
N SER A 88 18.31 -5.49 -9.72
CA SER A 88 18.15 -6.49 -8.66
C SER A 88 17.89 -5.84 -7.32
N ILE A 89 17.03 -6.48 -6.53
CA ILE A 89 16.92 -6.21 -5.09
C ILE A 89 18.08 -6.94 -4.40
N LYS A 90 18.87 -6.22 -3.61
CA LYS A 90 20.02 -6.80 -2.91
C LYS A 90 19.59 -7.57 -1.66
N ILE A 91 20.39 -8.57 -1.29
CA ILE A 91 20.15 -9.37 -0.08
C ILE A 91 20.20 -8.49 1.17
N GLU A 92 21.11 -7.50 1.19
CA GLU A 92 21.26 -6.56 2.31
C GLU A 92 19.99 -5.76 2.56
N GLN A 93 19.33 -5.24 1.51
CA GLN A 93 18.07 -4.49 1.62
C GLN A 93 16.98 -5.34 2.31
N ILE A 94 16.85 -6.61 1.92
CA ILE A 94 15.87 -7.52 2.53
C ILE A 94 16.23 -7.84 3.98
N ARG A 95 17.52 -7.98 4.31
CA ARG A 95 17.96 -8.24 5.69
C ARG A 95 17.69 -7.07 6.62
N GLU A 96 17.86 -5.83 6.15
CA GLU A 96 17.54 -4.63 6.93
C GLU A 96 16.05 -4.58 7.26
N ILE A 97 15.19 -4.82 6.27
CA ILE A 97 13.73 -4.81 6.46
C ILE A 97 13.28 -5.88 7.43
N ARG A 98 13.85 -7.10 7.36
CA ARG A 98 13.51 -8.16 8.33
C ARG A 98 13.83 -7.73 9.76
N LYS A 99 14.93 -7.02 9.99
CA LYS A 99 15.28 -6.50 11.32
C LYS A 99 14.31 -5.41 11.77
N GLU A 100 13.89 -4.52 10.87
CA GLU A 100 12.94 -3.46 11.19
C GLU A 100 11.55 -4.02 11.54
N ILE A 101 11.06 -5.03 10.81
CA ILE A 101 9.76 -5.66 11.05
C ILE A 101 9.67 -6.37 12.42
N GLU A 102 10.81 -6.80 12.99
CA GLU A 102 10.86 -7.39 14.34
C GLU A 102 10.68 -6.34 15.45
N LEU A 103 10.82 -5.05 15.14
CA LEU A 103 10.59 -3.96 16.07
C LEU A 103 9.09 -3.68 16.21
N LYS A 104 8.71 -3.05 17.32
CA LYS A 104 7.33 -2.58 17.46
C LYS A 104 7.07 -1.44 16.46
N PRO A 105 5.87 -1.40 15.83
CA PRO A 105 5.42 -0.24 15.08
C PRO A 105 5.47 1.03 15.94
N PHE A 106 5.71 2.17 15.31
CA PHE A 106 5.91 3.44 16.00
C PHE A 106 4.63 4.06 16.56
#